data_AF-A0A7X2MSK6-F1
#
_entry.id   AF-A0A7X2MSK6-F1
#
_cell.length_a   1.000
_cell.length_b   1.000
_cell.length_c   1.000
_cell.angle_alpha   90.00
_cell.angle_beta   90.00
_cell.angle_gamma   90.00
#
_symmetry.space_group_name_H-M   'P 1'
#
loop_
_entity.id
_entity.type
_entity.pdbx_description
1 polymer ?
#
loop_
_entity_poly.entity_id
_entity_poly.type
_entity_poly.pdbx_seq_one_letter_code
_entity_poly.pdbx_strand_id
1 'polypeptide(L)' 'MADKNMRFLVVDDFNTMRRIVRNLLKELGFNNVEEAEDGVDALGKLKAG' A
#
# COMPACT_ATOMS: atom_id res chain seq x y z
N MET A 1 -6.58 2.98 19.36
CA MET A 1 -6.27 1.99 18.31
C MET A 1 -6.31 2.70 16.96
N ALA A 2 -5.42 2.34 16.02
CA ALA A 2 -5.43 2.92 14.68
C ALA A 2 -6.71 2.52 13.92
N ASP A 3 -7.23 3.43 13.08
CA ASP A 3 -8.40 3.19 12.24
C ASP A 3 -8.11 2.12 11.18
N LYS A 4 -8.87 1.02 11.20
CA LYS A 4 -8.72 -0.11 10.27
C LYS A 4 -9.18 0.21 8.85
N ASN A 5 -9.91 1.31 8.66
CA ASN A 5 -10.35 1.77 7.35
C ASN A 5 -9.33 2.66 6.64
N MET A 6 -8.19 2.96 7.30
CA MET A 6 -7.11 3.76 6.72
C MET A 6 -6.62 3.17 5.40
N ARG A 7 -6.53 4.02 4.36
CA ARG A 7 -5.99 3.67 3.05
C ARG A 7 -4.47 3.79 3.06
N PHE A 8 -3.77 2.74 2.67
CA PHE A 8 -2.32 2.70 2.53
C PHE A 8 -1.93 2.59 1.07
N LEU A 9 -0.86 3.27 0.69
CA LEU A 9 -0.19 3.10 -0.60
C LEU A 9 1.27 2.70 -0.32
N VAL A 10 1.64 1.48 -0.69
CA VAL A 10 3.00 0.94 -0.52
C VAL A 10 3.77 1.13 -1.83
N VAL A 11 4.89 1.84 -1.77
CA VAL A 11 5.71 2.16 -2.96
C VAL A 11 7.11 1.57 -2.80
N ASP A 12 7.50 0.68 -3.69
CA ASP A 12 8.80 -0.01 -3.70
C ASP A 12 9.05 -0.55 -5.12
N ASP A 13 10.29 -0.59 -5.62
CA ASP A 13 10.61 -1.05 -6.97
C ASP A 13 10.56 -2.59 -7.10
N PHE A 14 10.57 -3.32 -6.00
CA PHE A 14 10.49 -4.79 -6.00
C PHE A 14 9.12 -5.33 -5.59
N ASN A 15 8.50 -6.09 -6.50
CA ASN A 15 7.22 -6.76 -6.27
C ASN A 15 7.22 -7.65 -5.01
N THR A 16 8.32 -8.34 -4.71
CA THR A 16 8.42 -9.17 -3.50
C THR A 16 8.31 -8.34 -2.23
N MET A 17 8.96 -7.18 -2.16
CA MET A 17 8.91 -6.31 -0.98
C MET A 17 7.53 -5.68 -0.79
N ARG A 18 6.89 -5.20 -1.88
CA ARG A 18 5.50 -4.70 -1.83
C ARG A 18 4.54 -5.74 -1.27
N ARG A 19 4.66 -7.00 -1.70
CA ARG A 19 3.85 -8.12 -1.20
C ARG A 19 4.08 -8.40 0.28
N ILE A 20 5.34 -8.39 0.75
CA ILE A 20 5.68 -8.59 2.17
C ILE A 20 5.02 -7.52 3.03
N VAL A 21 5.19 -6.24 2.69
CA VAL A 21 4.61 -5.12 3.45
C VAL A 21 3.08 -5.16 3.43
N ARG A 22 2.46 -5.44 2.28
CA ARG A 22 1.01 -5.59 2.19
C ARG A 22 0.48 -6.71 3.09
N ASN A 23 1.16 -7.85 3.14
CA ASN A 23 0.73 -8.98 3.97
C ASN A 23 0.85 -8.65 5.46
N LEU A 24 1.93 -7.98 5.88
CA LEU A 24 2.08 -7.50 7.25
C LEU A 24 0.97 -6.51 7.63
N LEU A 25 0.62 -5.57 6.74
CA LEU A 25 -0.49 -4.64 6.97
C LEU A 25 -1.83 -5.37 7.12
N LYS A 26 -2.07 -6.42 6.33
CA LYS A 26 -3.27 -7.27 6.45
C LYS A 26 -3.32 -8.05 7.75
N GLU A 27 -2.20 -8.63 8.21
CA GLU A 27 -2.10 -9.31 9.50
C GLU A 27 -2.39 -8.35 10.67
N LEU A 28 -1.99 -7.08 10.52
CA LEU A 28 -2.34 -6.00 11.44
C LEU A 28 -3.80 -5.53 11.29
N GLY A 29 -4.59 -6.07 10.35
CA GLY A 29 -6.00 -5.75 10.15
C GLY A 29 -6.28 -4.55 9.24
N PHE A 30 -5.28 -4.03 8.51
CA PHE A 30 -5.47 -3.00 7.50
C PHE A 30 -5.68 -3.66 6.13
N ASN A 31 -6.91 -3.62 5.65
CA ASN A 31 -7.28 -4.29 4.39
C ASN A 31 -7.24 -3.37 3.17
N ASN A 32 -7.29 -2.05 3.39
CA ASN A 32 -7.28 -1.03 2.34
C ASN A 32 -5.85 -0.65 1.96
N VAL A 33 -5.16 -1.55 1.26
CA VAL A 33 -3.74 -1.38 0.87
C VAL A 33 -3.60 -1.50 -0.64
N GLU A 34 -3.08 -0.44 -1.26
CA GLU A 34 -2.65 -0.42 -2.66
C GLU A 34 -1.12 -0.49 -2.75
N GLU A 35 -0.62 -0.98 -3.88
CA GLU A 35 0.81 -1.08 -4.19
C GLU A 35 1.12 -0.20 -5.39
N ALA A 36 2.29 0.42 -5.43
CA ALA A 36 2.82 1.10 -6.61
C ALA A 36 4.29 0.73 -6.86
N GLU A 37 4.67 0.59 -8.12
CA GLU A 37 6.01 0.13 -8.48
C GLU A 37 7.08 1.23 -8.56
N ASP A 38 6.65 2.48 -8.66
CA ASP A 38 7.54 3.64 -8.62
C ASP A 38 6.77 4.90 -8.18
N GLY A 39 7.47 6.03 -8.17
CA GLY A 39 6.88 7.32 -7.81
C GLY A 39 5.86 7.85 -8.82
N VAL A 40 5.95 7.48 -10.10
CA VAL A 40 5.04 7.94 -11.15
C VAL A 40 3.69 7.23 -11.03
N ASP A 41 3.72 5.90 -10.89
CA ASP A 41 2.55 5.08 -10.60
C ASP A 41 1.91 5.47 -9.26
N ALA A 42 2.72 5.68 -8.21
CA ALA A 42 2.24 6.14 -6.91
C ALA A 42 1.53 7.49 -7.02
N LEU A 43 2.10 8.45 -7.75
CA LEU A 43 1.50 9.76 -7.95
C LEU A 43 0.19 9.65 -8.74
N GLY A 44 0.11 8.75 -9.72
CA GLY A 44 -1.12 8.45 -10.45
C GLY A 44 -2.23 7.96 -9.52
N LYS A 45 -1.92 7.01 -8.63
CA LYS A 45 -2.87 6.47 -7.64
C LYS A 45 -3.31 7.50 -6.61
N LEU A 46 -2.37 8.30 -6.10
CA LEU A 46 -2.68 9.38 -5.15
C LEU A 46 -3.66 10.41 -5.75
N LYS A 47 -3.57 10.69 -7.04
CA LYS A 47 -4.46 11.62 -7.73
C LYS A 47 -5.82 11.02 -8.10
N ALA A 48 -5.92 9.69 -8.15
CA ALA A 48 -7.15 8.98 -8.51
C ALA A 48 -8.09 8.76 -7.30
N GLY A 49 -7.61 9.02 -6.07
CA GLY A 49 -8.33 8.78 -4.80
C GLY A 49 -8.99 10.01 -4.18
#